data_AF-V4RG94-F1
#
_entry.id   AF-V4RG94-F1
#
_cell.length_a   1.000
_cell.length_b   1.000
_cell.length_c   1.000
_cell.angle_alpha   90.00
_cell.angle_beta   90.00
_cell.angle_gamma   90.00
#
_symmetry.space_group_name_H-M   'P 1'
#
loop_
_entity.id
_entity.type
_entity.pdbx_description
1 polymer ?
#
loop_
_entity_poly.entity_id
_entity_poly.type
_entity_poly.pdbx_seq_one_letter_code
_entity_poly.pdbx_strand_id
1 'polypeptide(L)'
;MTEELKPASAGTAEPCLPPALRKPRLRRWEAADYLKIVHGIEVAPATLAKWASVGGGPAYQKVNRTPLYPTVELDSWAADKLGDPVRNTSHG
;
A
#
# COMPACT_ATOMS: atom_id res chain seq x y z
N MET A 1 2.77 5.38 31.30
CA MET A 1 1.41 5.23 30.70
C MET A 1 1.38 6.27 29.60
N THR A 2 1.66 5.97 28.33
CA THR A 2 0.94 5.02 27.48
C THR A 2 1.89 4.43 26.41
N GLU A 3 2.00 3.11 26.47
CA GLU A 3 2.25 2.11 25.41
C GLU A 3 3.31 2.37 24.33
N GLU A 4 4.48 1.84 24.64
CA GLU A 4 5.21 0.86 23.81
C GLU A 4 4.34 0.18 22.75
N LEU A 5 4.54 0.52 21.48
CA LEU A 5 4.11 -0.31 20.35
C LEU A 5 5.35 -0.91 19.69
N LYS A 6 5.82 -1.98 20.33
CA LYS A 6 6.81 -2.94 19.85
C LYS A 6 6.27 -3.65 18.59
N PRO A 7 7.13 -3.97 17.60
CA PRO A 7 6.72 -4.30 16.24
C PRO A 7 6.21 -5.73 16.15
N ALA A 8 5.03 -5.91 15.55
CA ALA A 8 4.57 -7.22 15.13
C ALA A 8 5.37 -7.65 13.90
N SER A 9 6.31 -8.55 14.13
CA SER A 9 6.92 -9.39 13.09
C SER A 9 5.83 -10.19 12.38
N ALA A 10 5.88 -10.21 11.06
CA ALA A 10 5.54 -11.39 10.28
C ALA A 10 6.66 -11.55 9.26
N GLY A 11 7.55 -12.50 9.52
CA GLY A 11 8.58 -12.91 8.58
C GLY A 11 7.93 -13.60 7.39
N THR A 12 7.81 -12.87 6.29
CA THR A 12 7.66 -13.43 4.95
C THR A 12 8.73 -12.73 4.12
N ALA A 13 9.68 -13.53 3.65
CA ALA A 13 10.88 -13.19 2.88
C ALA A 13 10.94 -11.73 2.41
N GLU A 14 11.93 -10.96 2.88
CA GLU A 14 12.26 -9.65 2.30
C GLU A 14 12.39 -9.78 0.77
N PRO A 15 11.46 -9.25 -0.07
CA PRO A 15 11.95 -8.63 -1.28
C PRO A 15 12.81 -7.44 -0.81
N CYS A 16 13.79 -7.04 -1.60
CA CYS A 16 14.72 -5.94 -1.31
C CYS A 16 13.98 -4.58 -1.13
N LEU A 17 13.23 -4.43 -0.04
CA LEU A 17 12.42 -3.27 0.28
C LEU A 17 13.30 -2.31 1.10
N PRO A 18 13.47 -1.06 0.66
CA PRO A 18 14.29 -0.11 1.38
C PRO A 18 13.78 0.07 2.82
N PRO A 19 14.66 0.27 3.81
CA PRO A 19 14.29 0.37 5.23
C PRO A 19 13.27 1.49 5.53
N ALA A 20 13.17 2.50 4.66
CA ALA A 20 12.14 3.53 4.74
C ALA A 20 10.70 2.97 4.60
N LEU A 21 10.51 1.91 3.81
CA LEU A 21 9.22 1.29 3.53
C LEU A 21 8.85 0.15 4.49
N ARG A 22 9.71 -0.16 5.47
CA ARG A 22 9.44 -1.19 6.51
C ARG A 22 8.51 -0.67 7.62
N LYS A 23 8.00 0.56 7.49
CA LYS A 23 7.11 1.16 8.48
C LYS A 23 5.67 0.69 8.25
N PRO A 24 4.88 0.49 9.32
CA PRO A 24 3.49 0.06 9.20
C PRO A 24 2.56 1.12 8.57
N ARG A 25 3.02 2.37 8.51
CA ARG A 25 2.26 3.53 7.99
C ARG A 25 3.17 4.34 7.06
N LEU A 26 2.81 4.40 5.80
CA LEU A 26 3.54 5.06 4.72
C LEU A 26 2.86 6.37 4.32
N ARG A 27 3.64 7.38 3.92
CA ARG A 27 3.08 8.61 3.32
C ARG A 27 2.72 8.35 1.86
N ARG A 28 2.06 9.30 1.20
CA ARG A 28 1.65 9.17 -0.23
C ARG A 28 2.79 8.72 -1.15
N TRP A 29 3.99 9.26 -0.97
CA TRP A 29 5.14 8.98 -1.83
C TRP A 29 5.72 7.60 -1.54
N GLU A 30 5.81 7.23 -0.26
CA GLU A 30 6.23 5.90 0.17
C GLU A 30 5.21 4.83 -0.27
N ALA A 31 3.91 5.13 -0.21
CA ALA A 31 2.85 4.25 -0.68
C ALA A 31 2.93 3.99 -2.19
N ALA A 32 3.21 5.02 -2.99
CA ALA A 32 3.46 4.88 -4.42
C ALA A 32 4.66 3.97 -4.71
N ASP A 33 5.77 4.18 -4.00
CA ASP A 33 6.99 3.37 -4.14
C ASP A 33 6.77 1.92 -3.69
N TYR A 34 6.03 1.73 -2.60
CA TYR A 34 5.65 0.41 -2.09
C TYR A 34 4.80 -0.37 -3.09
N LEU A 35 3.76 0.25 -3.67
CA LEU A 35 2.93 -0.40 -4.68
C LEU A 35 3.75 -0.80 -5.92
N LYS A 36 4.73 0.04 -6.30
CA LYS A 36 5.63 -0.24 -7.42
C LYS A 36 6.59 -1.39 -7.11
N ILE A 37 7.23 -1.40 -5.94
CA ILE A 37 8.26 -2.40 -5.59
C ILE A 37 7.62 -3.74 -5.20
N VAL A 38 6.54 -3.73 -4.41
CA VAL A 38 5.92 -4.94 -3.86
C VAL A 38 4.94 -5.58 -4.83
N HIS A 39 4.06 -4.77 -5.43
CA HIS A 39 2.98 -5.27 -6.28
C HIS A 39 3.24 -5.06 -7.77
N GLY A 40 4.31 -4.34 -8.15
CA GLY A 40 4.58 -3.98 -9.55
C GLY A 40 3.60 -2.95 -10.11
N ILE A 41 2.80 -2.28 -9.27
CA ILE A 41 1.80 -1.30 -9.72
C ILE A 41 2.43 0.09 -9.73
N GLU A 42 2.65 0.63 -10.92
CA GLU A 42 3.18 1.99 -11.07
C GLU A 42 2.09 3.04 -10.83
N VAL A 43 2.05 3.57 -9.61
CA VAL A 43 1.11 4.64 -9.22
C VAL A 43 1.86 5.92 -8.92
N ALA A 44 1.50 7.02 -9.60
CA ALA A 44 2.07 8.32 -9.26
C ALA A 44 1.51 8.83 -7.91
N PRO A 45 2.32 9.54 -7.10
CA PRO A 45 1.84 10.14 -5.84
C PRO A 45 0.72 11.18 -6.07
N ALA A 46 0.68 11.80 -7.26
CA ALA A 46 -0.41 12.67 -7.69
C ALA A 46 -1.73 11.89 -7.87
N THR A 47 -1.66 10.67 -8.39
CA THR A 47 -2.83 9.77 -8.51
C THR A 47 -3.35 9.36 -7.14
N LEU A 48 -2.47 9.03 -6.19
CA LEU A 48 -2.86 8.79 -4.79
C LEU A 48 -3.49 10.03 -4.15
N ALA A 49 -2.97 11.22 -4.42
CA ALA A 49 -3.57 12.47 -3.94
C ALA A 49 -4.97 12.71 -4.54
N LYS A 50 -5.15 12.39 -5.83
CA LYS A 50 -6.43 12.44 -6.51
C LYS A 50 -7.42 11.45 -5.89
N TRP A 51 -7.02 10.19 -5.70
CA TRP A 51 -7.86 9.18 -5.05
C TRP A 51 -8.19 9.51 -3.61
N ALA A 52 -7.28 10.15 -2.87
CA ALA A 52 -7.56 10.63 -1.52
C ALA A 52 -8.64 11.73 -1.49
N SER A 53 -8.85 12.44 -2.59
CA SER A 53 -9.82 13.55 -2.67
C SER A 53 -11.13 13.13 -3.36
N VAL A 54 -11.05 12.30 -4.39
CA VAL A 54 -12.18 11.89 -5.25
C VAL A 54 -12.75 10.53 -4.83
N GLY A 55 -11.98 9.70 -4.13
CA GLY A 55 -12.29 8.30 -3.87
C GLY A 55 -11.69 7.35 -4.92
N GLY A 56 -11.70 6.04 -4.63
CA GLY A 56 -11.27 4.98 -5.54
C GLY A 56 -9.81 4.51 -5.42
N GLY A 57 -9.11 4.87 -4.33
CA GLY A 57 -7.76 4.38 -4.04
C GLY A 57 -7.67 3.64 -2.70
N PRO A 58 -6.46 3.24 -2.29
CA PRO A 58 -6.25 2.53 -1.03
C PRO A 58 -6.71 3.39 0.14
N ALA A 59 -7.32 2.74 1.12
CA ALA A 59 -7.80 3.42 2.30
C ALA A 59 -6.62 4.01 3.11
N TYR A 60 -6.86 5.19 3.66
CA TYR A 60 -5.84 5.98 4.34
C TYR A 60 -6.37 6.46 5.70
N GLN A 61 -5.46 6.49 6.67
CA GLN A 61 -5.69 7.09 7.97
C GLN A 61 -5.21 8.54 7.93
N LYS A 62 -6.06 9.48 8.33
CA LYS A 62 -5.68 10.89 8.42
C LYS A 62 -5.23 11.21 9.84
N VAL A 63 -3.95 11.55 10.01
CA VAL A 63 -3.40 12.07 11.27
C VAL A 63 -3.12 13.56 11.08
N ASN A 64 -3.95 14.40 11.70
CA ASN A 64 -3.97 15.86 11.53
C ASN A 64 -4.12 16.28 10.05
N ARG A 65 -3.01 16.67 9.40
CA ARG A 65 -2.95 17.06 7.99
C ARG A 65 -2.23 16.05 7.10
N THR A 66 -1.69 14.97 7.66
CA THR A 66 -0.92 13.99 6.90
C THR A 66 -1.74 12.72 6.67
N PRO A 67 -2.04 12.36 5.41
CA PRO A 67 -2.60 11.05 5.08
C PRO A 67 -1.50 9.99 5.18
N LEU A 68 -1.79 8.96 5.97
CA LEU A 68 -0.95 7.79 6.19
C LEU A 68 -1.67 6.56 5.65
N TYR A 69 -0.99 5.83 4.78
CA TYR A 69 -1.46 4.60 4.16
C TYR A 69 -0.83 3.44 4.91
N PRO A 70 -1.61 2.63 5.63
CA PRO A 70 -1.08 1.42 6.22
C PRO A 70 -0.81 0.39 5.12
N THR A 71 0.27 -0.39 5.27
CA THR A 71 0.69 -1.38 4.26
C THR A 71 -0.38 -2.44 4.01
N VAL A 72 -1.14 -2.84 5.03
CA VAL A 72 -2.26 -3.79 4.91
C VAL A 72 -3.38 -3.30 3.99
N GLU A 73 -3.73 -2.01 4.04
CA GLU A 73 -4.76 -1.45 3.15
C GLU A 73 -4.23 -1.29 1.72
N LEU A 74 -2.93 -1.01 1.58
CA LEU A 74 -2.26 -0.96 0.28
C LEU A 74 -2.24 -2.34 -0.40
N ASP A 75 -1.92 -3.38 0.36
CA ASP A 75 -1.91 -4.77 -0.11
C ASP A 75 -3.31 -5.24 -0.49
N SER A 76 -4.29 -5.01 0.39
CA SER A 76 -5.71 -5.33 0.14
C SER A 76 -6.24 -4.62 -1.11
N TRP A 77 -5.94 -3.33 -1.26
CA TRP A 77 -6.30 -2.58 -2.45
C TRP A 77 -5.57 -3.07 -3.70
N ALA A 78 -4.28 -3.41 -3.60
CA ALA A 78 -3.53 -3.94 -4.73
C ALA A 78 -4.08 -5.30 -5.18
N ALA A 79 -4.46 -6.17 -4.23
CA ALA A 79 -5.11 -7.45 -4.50
C ALA A 79 -6.47 -7.27 -5.19
N ASP A 80 -7.30 -6.35 -4.69
CA ASP A 80 -8.56 -5.98 -5.35
C ASP A 80 -8.33 -5.43 -6.77
N LYS A 81 -7.27 -4.61 -6.93
CA LYS A 81 -6.91 -4.02 -8.23
C LYS A 81 -6.39 -5.03 -9.25
N LEU A 82 -5.56 -5.97 -8.83
CA LEU A 82 -5.07 -7.05 -9.69
C LEU A 82 -6.21 -8.03 -10.04
N GLY A 83 -7.20 -8.18 -9.15
CA GLY A 83 -8.31 -9.10 -9.33
C GLY A 83 -7.88 -10.57 -9.27
N ASP A 84 -8.80 -11.48 -9.62
CA ASP A 84 -8.44 -12.90 -9.77
C ASP A 84 -7.49 -13.05 -10.96
N PRO A 85 -6.33 -13.73 -10.80
CA PRO A 85 -5.42 -13.97 -11.90
C PRO A 85 -6.15 -14.75 -12.99
N VAL A 86 -6.32 -14.11 -14.16
CA VAL A 86 -6.98 -14.71 -15.33
C VAL A 86 -6.16 -15.90 -15.80
N ARG A 87 -6.54 -17.08 -15.35
CA ARG A 87 -5.88 -18.36 -15.66
C ARG A 87 -6.33 -18.97 -16.99
N ASN A 88 -7.28 -18.34 -17.67
CA ASN A 88 -7.84 -18.86 -18.92
C ASN A 88 -8.19 -17.71 -19.86
N THR A 89 -7.36 -17.45 -20.88
CA THR A 89 -7.69 -16.56 -22.00
C THR A 89 -8.54 -17.24 -23.07
N SER A 90 -9.09 -18.44 -22.80
CA SER A 90 -10.07 -19.08 -23.68
C SER A 90 -11.48 -18.81 -23.17
N HIS A 91 -12.14 -17.83 -23.76
CA HIS A 91 -13.60 -17.86 -23.89
C HIS A 91 -13.89 -17.82 -25.40
N GLY A 92 -14.60 -18.84 -25.87
CA GLY A 92 -14.74 -19.19 -27.29
C GLY A 92 -15.76 -18.39 -28.08
#